data_AF-B7FLR1-F1
#
_entry.id   AF-B7FLR1-F1
#
_cell.length_a   1.000
_cell.length_b   1.000
_cell.length_c   1.000
_cell.angle_alpha   90.00
_cell.angle_beta   90.00
_cell.angle_gamma   90.00
#
_symmetry.space_group_name_H-M   'P 1'
#
loop_
_entity.id
_entity.type
_entity.pdbx_description
1 polymer ?
#
loop_
_entity_poly.entity_id
_entity_poly.type
_entity_poly.pdbx_seq_one_letter_code
_entity_poly.pdbx_strand_id
1 'polypeptide(L)'
;MSASYDTKTYCRQSLIGGNYGLLNTTNFLPNPDYYSALLWHRLMGRGVLSTTFSGTNKIRAYAHCAKQSKGITILLINLDNSTTVEATFSDGKSSLHRKMPYYSRMMKLPLQSSIEKSREEYHLTPQGGNIHSQVMLLNGNVLSVNSDGDIPPLKPLYVSSSKPIRIVPFSIVFFH
;
A
#
# COMPACT_ATOMS: atom_id res chain seq x y z
N MET A 1 12.22 -4.42 2.33
CA MET A 1 11.38 -5.26 3.20
C MET A 1 11.89 -6.69 3.12
N SER A 2 11.79 -7.49 4.19
CA SER A 2 12.38 -8.85 4.23
C SER A 2 11.89 -9.77 3.11
N ALA A 3 10.64 -9.60 2.65
CA ALA A 3 10.08 -10.32 1.51
C ALA A 3 10.89 -10.15 0.20
N SER A 4 11.53 -9.00 -0.01
CA SER A 4 12.41 -8.76 -1.17
C SER A 4 13.70 -9.60 -1.14
N TYR A 5 14.04 -10.17 0.01
CA TYR A 5 15.19 -11.04 0.24
C TYR A 5 14.74 -12.48 0.52
N ASP A 6 13.61 -12.87 -0.05
CA ASP A 6 13.05 -14.22 0.02
C ASP A 6 12.70 -14.74 1.42
N THR A 7 12.57 -13.84 2.40
CA THR A 7 12.06 -14.20 3.73
C THR A 7 10.59 -14.63 3.62
N LYS A 8 10.31 -15.90 3.99
CA LYS A 8 8.98 -16.52 3.82
C LYS A 8 8.00 -16.19 4.93
N THR A 9 8.50 -15.85 6.12
CA THR A 9 7.66 -15.62 7.30
C THR A 9 8.29 -14.54 8.17
N TYR A 10 7.44 -13.68 8.71
CA TYR A 10 7.81 -12.66 9.68
C TYR A 10 6.86 -12.79 10.88
N CYS A 11 7.44 -13.03 12.05
CA CYS A 11 6.70 -13.10 13.31
C CYS A 11 6.87 -11.78 14.05
N ARG A 12 5.79 -11.00 14.16
CA ARG A 12 5.79 -9.74 14.90
C ARG A 12 5.76 -10.02 16.41
N GLN A 13 6.84 -9.69 17.10
CA GLN A 13 6.84 -9.58 18.55
C GLN A 13 6.35 -8.17 18.93
N SER A 14 5.28 -7.98 19.70
CA SER A 14 4.29 -8.95 20.20
C SER A 14 2.90 -8.57 19.68
N LEU A 15 1.94 -9.50 19.79
CA LEU A 15 0.52 -9.13 19.67
C LEU A 15 0.12 -8.21 20.84
N ILE A 16 0.50 -8.60 22.06
CA ILE A 16 0.28 -7.86 23.30
C ILE A 16 1.49 -8.02 24.22
N GLY A 17 1.80 -6.97 25.00
CA GLY A 17 2.90 -6.95 25.97
C GLY A 17 4.11 -6.16 25.46
N GLY A 18 4.80 -5.49 26.37
CA GLY A 18 5.86 -4.53 26.03
C GLY A 18 5.31 -3.24 25.40
N ASN A 19 6.20 -2.27 25.16
CA ASN A 19 5.86 -0.98 24.55
C ASN A 19 5.73 -1.02 23.01
N TYR A 20 5.96 -2.19 22.40
CA TYR A 20 5.95 -2.42 20.95
C TYR A 20 4.81 -3.37 20.49
N GLY A 21 3.92 -3.75 21.42
CA GLY A 21 2.79 -4.62 21.13
C GLY A 21 1.82 -4.00 20.12
N LEU A 22 1.19 -4.83 19.28
CA LEU A 22 0.17 -4.37 18.35
C LEU A 22 -1.10 -3.90 19.07
N LEU A 23 -1.37 -4.44 20.26
CA LEU A 23 -2.45 -4.01 21.14
C LEU A 23 -1.88 -3.33 22.38
N ASN A 24 -2.55 -2.27 22.83
CA ASN A 24 -2.26 -1.62 24.09
C ASN A 24 -2.54 -2.59 25.26
N THR A 25 -1.61 -2.66 26.21
CA THR A 25 -1.66 -3.64 27.31
C THR A 25 -2.75 -3.38 28.34
N THR A 26 -3.27 -2.15 28.42
CA THR A 26 -4.22 -1.73 29.45
C THR A 26 -5.65 -1.78 28.95
N ASN A 27 -5.89 -1.29 27.72
CA ASN A 27 -7.24 -1.17 27.17
C ASN A 27 -7.49 -2.07 25.94
N PHE A 28 -6.50 -2.87 25.53
CA PHE A 28 -6.57 -3.78 24.38
C PHE A 28 -6.89 -3.12 23.04
N LEU A 29 -6.85 -1.79 22.97
CA LEU A 29 -7.09 -1.07 21.72
C LEU A 29 -5.89 -1.24 20.77
N PRO A 30 -6.13 -1.32 19.45
CA PRO A 30 -5.05 -1.44 18.48
C PRO A 30 -4.15 -0.20 18.46
N ASN A 31 -2.84 -0.41 18.55
CA ASN A 31 -1.84 0.61 18.30
C ASN A 31 -1.69 0.86 16.79
N PRO A 32 -1.08 1.99 16.36
CA PRO A 32 -0.93 2.36 14.94
C PRO A 32 -0.38 1.23 14.04
N ASP A 33 0.59 0.46 14.54
CA ASP A 33 1.21 -0.67 13.82
C ASP A 33 0.24 -1.81 13.48
N TYR A 34 -0.84 -1.98 14.25
CA TYR A 34 -1.86 -2.97 13.94
C TYR A 34 -2.53 -2.68 12.60
N TYR A 35 -2.87 -1.41 12.35
CA TYR A 35 -3.58 -1.02 11.14
C TYR A 35 -2.72 -1.12 9.88
N SER A 36 -1.43 -0.81 9.97
CA SER A 36 -0.49 -1.03 8.87
C SER A 36 -0.29 -2.52 8.58
N ALA A 37 -0.18 -3.36 9.62
CA ALA A 37 -0.12 -4.81 9.48
C ALA A 37 -1.43 -5.40 8.91
N LEU A 38 -2.59 -4.84 9.27
CA LEU A 38 -3.88 -5.27 8.77
C LEU A 38 -4.06 -4.93 7.29
N LEU A 39 -3.71 -3.72 6.85
CA LEU A 39 -3.72 -3.35 5.43
C LEU A 39 -2.74 -4.21 4.63
N TRP A 40 -1.53 -4.41 5.15
CA TRP A 40 -0.58 -5.35 4.56
C TRP A 40 -1.21 -6.74 4.38
N HIS A 41 -1.81 -7.27 5.44
CA HIS A 41 -2.47 -8.57 5.40
C HIS A 41 -3.61 -8.61 4.38
N ARG A 42 -4.41 -7.55 4.23
CA ARG A 42 -5.56 -7.54 3.32
C ARG A 42 -5.15 -7.37 1.85
N LEU A 43 -4.15 -6.53 1.58
CA LEU A 43 -3.83 -6.08 0.22
C LEU A 43 -2.63 -6.80 -0.41
N MET A 44 -1.55 -7.02 0.35
CA MET A 44 -0.28 -7.50 -0.19
C MET A 44 -0.29 -9.04 -0.32
N GLY A 45 -0.18 -9.53 -1.56
CA GLY A 45 -0.14 -10.96 -1.86
C GLY A 45 1.25 -11.59 -1.71
N ARG A 46 1.36 -12.87 -2.08
CA ARG A 46 2.60 -13.66 -1.91
C ARG A 46 3.66 -13.42 -2.99
N GLY A 47 3.24 -12.97 -4.19
CA GLY A 47 4.16 -12.72 -5.30
C GLY A 47 4.89 -11.39 -5.10
N VAL A 48 6.17 -11.43 -4.72
CA VAL A 48 7.00 -10.23 -4.55
C VAL A 48 7.49 -9.75 -5.91
N LEU A 49 7.42 -8.44 -6.17
CA LEU A 49 7.85 -7.85 -7.44
C LEU A 49 9.06 -6.94 -7.23
N SER A 50 9.97 -6.93 -8.21
CA SER A 50 11.06 -5.95 -8.25
C SER A 50 10.46 -4.55 -8.42
N THR A 51 10.86 -3.63 -7.55
CA THR A 51 10.34 -2.26 -7.50
C THR A 51 11.47 -1.31 -7.24
N THR A 52 11.53 -0.22 -8.00
CA THR A 52 12.44 0.89 -7.78
C THR A 52 11.64 2.18 -7.69
N PHE A 53 12.14 3.13 -6.93
CA PHE A 53 11.60 4.49 -6.89
C PHE A 53 12.65 5.43 -7.46
N SER A 54 12.30 6.15 -8.52
CA SER A 54 13.15 7.18 -9.12
C SER A 54 12.81 8.54 -8.52
N GLY A 55 13.79 9.19 -7.89
CA GLY A 55 13.60 10.48 -7.22
C GLY A 55 14.39 10.55 -5.91
N THR A 56 13.76 11.09 -4.86
CA THR A 56 14.36 11.17 -3.53
C THR A 56 14.62 9.78 -2.92
N ASN A 57 15.70 9.67 -2.15
CA ASN A 57 16.02 8.47 -1.36
C ASN A 57 15.18 8.36 -0.07
N LYS A 58 14.29 9.32 0.19
CA LYS A 58 13.38 9.33 1.35
C LYS A 58 12.08 8.55 1.11
N ILE A 59 11.82 8.12 -0.13
CA ILE A 59 10.73 7.20 -0.43
C ILE A 59 11.25 5.77 -0.47
N ARG A 60 10.59 4.88 0.26
CA ARG A 60 10.75 3.43 0.11
C ARG A 60 9.54 2.87 -0.64
N ALA A 61 9.79 2.07 -1.66
CA ALA A 61 8.74 1.46 -2.49
C ALA A 61 8.85 -0.07 -2.46
N TYR A 62 7.70 -0.74 -2.35
CA TYR A 62 7.59 -2.20 -2.39
C TYR A 62 6.34 -2.58 -3.19
N ALA A 63 6.43 -3.57 -4.07
CA ALA A 63 5.28 -4.05 -4.83
C ALA A 63 5.11 -5.57 -4.73
N HIS A 64 3.86 -6.00 -4.65
CA HIS A 64 3.46 -7.39 -4.62
C HIS A 64 2.29 -7.59 -5.60
N CYS A 65 2.07 -8.81 -6.05
CA CYS A 65 0.78 -9.19 -6.61
C CYS A 65 -0.32 -8.91 -5.57
N ALA A 66 -1.48 -8.43 -6.02
CA ALA A 66 -2.61 -8.19 -5.13
C ALA A 66 -3.10 -9.52 -4.50
N LYS A 67 -3.57 -9.47 -3.24
CA LYS A 67 -3.94 -10.68 -2.49
C LYS A 67 -5.28 -11.27 -2.91
N GLN A 68 -6.29 -10.44 -3.15
CA GLN A 68 -7.69 -10.88 -3.36
C GLN A 68 -8.21 -10.61 -4.77
N SER A 69 -7.39 -10.01 -5.64
CA SER A 69 -7.78 -9.57 -6.98
C SER A 69 -6.64 -9.78 -7.98
N LYS A 70 -6.92 -9.58 -9.27
CA LYS A 70 -5.88 -9.50 -10.29
C LYS A 70 -5.27 -8.10 -10.26
N GLY A 71 -3.95 -8.03 -10.23
CA GLY A 71 -3.21 -6.78 -10.35
C GLY A 71 -2.05 -6.71 -9.38
N ILE A 72 -1.56 -5.50 -9.16
CA ILE A 72 -0.40 -5.21 -8.32
C ILE A 72 -0.88 -4.35 -7.17
N THR A 73 -0.34 -4.58 -5.98
CA THR A 73 -0.46 -3.65 -4.86
C THR A 73 0.92 -3.10 -4.54
N ILE A 74 1.00 -1.79 -4.38
CA ILE A 74 2.23 -1.07 -4.10
C ILE A 74 2.10 -0.38 -2.74
N LEU A 75 3.19 -0.43 -1.98
CA LEU A 75 3.39 0.25 -0.72
C LEU A 75 4.48 1.31 -0.91
N LEU A 76 4.16 2.56 -0.62
CA LEU A 76 5.09 3.67 -0.55
C LEU A 76 5.18 4.19 0.89
N ILE A 77 6.40 4.45 1.36
CA ILE A 77 6.65 5.03 2.69
C ILE A 77 7.47 6.30 2.49
N ASN A 78 6.95 7.43 2.97
CA ASN A 78 7.67 8.70 2.97
C ASN A 78 8.32 8.94 4.34
N LEU A 79 9.64 9.00 4.34
CA LEU A 79 10.47 9.27 5.53
C LEU A 79 10.89 10.73 5.64
N ASP A 80 10.51 11.55 4.65
CA ASP A 80 10.74 12.98 4.69
C ASP A 80 9.80 13.64 5.69
N ASN A 81 10.30 14.68 6.36
CA ASN A 81 9.59 15.36 7.44
C ASN A 81 8.82 16.60 6.98
N SER A 82 9.03 17.05 5.74
CA SER A 82 8.51 18.32 5.25
C SER A 82 8.04 18.23 3.79
N THR A 83 8.56 17.29 3.01
CA THR A 83 8.29 17.20 1.58
C THR A 83 7.15 16.23 1.26
N THR A 84 6.12 16.74 0.60
CA THR A 84 5.12 15.90 -0.08
C THR A 84 5.67 15.47 -1.43
N VAL A 85 5.58 14.18 -1.75
CA VAL A 85 6.03 13.62 -3.03
C VAL A 85 4.82 13.29 -3.89
N GLU A 86 4.86 13.66 -5.17
CA GLU A 86 3.92 13.21 -6.19
C GLU A 86 4.58 12.14 -7.05
N ALA A 87 4.05 10.92 -6.99
CA ALA A 87 4.58 9.77 -7.72
C ALA A 87 3.66 9.35 -8.85
N THR A 88 4.23 8.86 -9.94
CA THR A 88 3.49 8.18 -11.01
C THR A 88 3.94 6.74 -11.08
N PHE A 89 3.04 5.86 -11.53
CA PHE A 89 3.33 4.44 -11.69
C PHE A 89 3.64 4.13 -13.15
N SER A 90 4.71 3.39 -13.39
CA SER A 90 5.05 2.84 -14.70
C SER A 90 5.31 1.33 -14.58
N ASP A 91 4.60 0.53 -15.39
CA ASP A 91 4.93 -0.89 -15.56
C ASP A 91 6.13 -0.96 -16.51
N GLY A 92 7.25 -1.52 -16.07
CA GLY A 92 8.52 -1.60 -16.82
C GLY A 92 8.46 -2.41 -18.14
N LYS A 93 7.26 -2.77 -18.61
CA LYS A 93 6.99 -3.53 -19.83
C LYS A 93 6.95 -2.68 -21.10
N SER A 94 7.17 -1.37 -21.03
CA SER A 94 7.11 -0.48 -22.20
C SER A 94 8.29 -0.62 -23.18
N SER A 95 9.28 -1.50 -22.96
CA SER A 95 10.45 -1.59 -23.85
C SER A 95 10.98 -3.00 -24.18
N LEU A 96 10.15 -4.04 -24.13
CA LEU A 96 10.48 -5.31 -24.79
C LEU A 96 9.90 -5.31 -26.21
N HIS A 97 10.67 -4.75 -27.15
CA HIS A 97 10.50 -4.98 -28.58
C HIS A 97 10.65 -6.49 -28.86
N ARG A 98 9.56 -7.25 -28.69
CA ARG A 98 9.52 -8.64 -29.08
C ARG A 98 9.40 -8.66 -30.61
N LYS A 99 10.53 -8.83 -31.32
CA LYS A 99 10.53 -9.13 -32.76
C LYS A 99 9.61 -10.34 -32.97
N MET A 100 8.44 -10.12 -33.56
CA MET A 100 7.48 -11.17 -33.88
C MET A 100 7.82 -11.78 -35.26
N PRO A 101 7.96 -13.11 -35.39
CA PRO A 101 7.95 -13.74 -36.69
C PRO A 101 6.53 -13.75 -37.26
N TYR A 102 6.49 -13.59 -38.57
CA TYR A 102 5.33 -13.49 -39.43
C TYR A 102 4.45 -14.76 -39.37
N TYR A 103 3.12 -14.58 -39.42
CA TYR A 103 2.03 -15.59 -39.38
C TYR A 103 1.56 -16.15 -38.02
N SER A 104 0.53 -15.52 -37.44
CA SER A 104 -0.55 -16.26 -36.75
C SER A 104 -1.77 -15.36 -36.46
N ARG A 105 -2.90 -15.73 -37.09
CA ARG A 105 -4.32 -15.37 -36.86
C ARG A 105 -4.62 -14.25 -35.86
N MET A 106 -5.21 -13.17 -36.37
CA MET A 106 -5.85 -12.11 -35.60
C MET A 106 -7.03 -12.66 -34.78
N MET A 107 -6.82 -12.98 -33.51
CA MET A 107 -7.90 -12.86 -32.51
C MET A 107 -8.06 -11.37 -32.22
N LYS A 108 -9.14 -10.76 -32.72
CA LYS A 108 -9.60 -9.46 -32.23
C LYS A 108 -10.01 -9.63 -30.77
N LEU A 109 -9.11 -9.28 -29.85
CA LEU A 109 -9.51 -8.94 -28.48
C LEU A 109 -10.53 -7.79 -28.58
N PRO A 110 -11.66 -7.87 -27.86
CA PRO A 110 -12.64 -6.80 -27.91
C PRO A 110 -11.98 -5.52 -27.39
N LEU A 111 -12.15 -4.45 -28.17
CA LEU A 111 -11.80 -3.09 -27.81
C LEU A 111 -12.57 -2.75 -26.53
N GLN A 112 -11.95 -2.97 -25.37
CA GLN A 112 -12.57 -2.64 -24.10
C GLN A 112 -12.58 -1.13 -23.99
N SER A 113 -13.79 -0.59 -24.06
CA SER A 113 -14.16 0.80 -23.81
C SER A 113 -13.29 1.42 -22.72
N SER A 114 -12.85 2.65 -22.97
CA SER A 114 -12.17 3.55 -22.05
C SER A 114 -13.00 3.84 -20.79
N ILE A 115 -13.16 2.85 -19.92
CA ILE A 115 -13.47 3.11 -18.52
C ILE A 115 -12.19 3.74 -17.99
N GLU A 116 -12.26 4.99 -17.53
CA GLU A 116 -11.19 5.58 -16.75
C GLU A 116 -10.85 4.58 -15.64
N LYS A 117 -9.68 3.94 -15.75
CA LYS A 117 -9.25 3.00 -14.71
C LYS A 117 -9.10 3.83 -13.43
N SER A 118 -9.86 3.49 -12.41
CA SER A 118 -9.68 4.00 -11.06
C SER A 118 -8.76 3.05 -10.31
N ARG A 119 -7.87 3.60 -9.50
CA ARG A 119 -7.07 2.85 -8.52
C ARG A 119 -7.62 3.11 -7.13
N GLU A 120 -7.40 2.15 -6.24
CA GLU A 120 -7.70 2.29 -4.81
C GLU A 120 -6.49 2.85 -4.07
N GLU A 121 -6.68 3.82 -3.19
CA GLU A 121 -5.62 4.37 -2.34
C GLU A 121 -6.01 4.31 -0.85
N TYR A 122 -5.02 3.93 -0.02
CA TYR A 122 -5.13 3.80 1.43
C TYR A 122 -3.96 4.57 2.07
N HIS A 123 -4.23 5.80 2.49
CA HIS A 123 -3.26 6.71 3.10
C HIS A 123 -3.33 6.59 4.61
N LEU A 124 -2.27 6.07 5.22
CA LEU A 124 -2.09 6.04 6.66
C LEU A 124 -1.27 7.25 7.11
N THR A 125 -1.83 8.03 8.01
CA THR A 125 -1.17 9.20 8.61
C THR A 125 -1.40 9.24 10.12
N PRO A 126 -0.44 9.77 10.90
CA PRO A 126 -0.68 10.04 12.30
C PRO A 126 -1.65 11.21 12.48
N GLN A 127 -2.49 11.16 13.52
CA GLN A 127 -3.36 12.28 13.86
C GLN A 127 -2.55 13.57 14.08
N GLY A 128 -2.96 14.64 13.40
CA GLY A 128 -2.32 15.95 13.48
C GLY A 128 -0.87 15.99 12.95
N GLY A 129 -0.42 14.97 12.21
CA GLY A 129 0.97 14.89 11.75
C GLY A 129 1.98 14.51 12.84
N ASN A 130 1.51 14.21 14.06
CA ASN A 130 2.38 13.86 15.18
C ASN A 130 2.76 12.38 15.13
N ILE A 131 4.00 12.06 14.75
CA ILE A 131 4.51 10.68 14.66
C ILE A 131 4.50 9.90 15.99
N HIS A 132 4.32 10.57 17.14
CA HIS A 132 4.15 9.93 18.44
C HIS A 132 2.69 9.65 18.80
N SER A 133 1.74 10.09 17.97
CA SER A 133 0.31 9.83 18.18
C SER A 133 0.02 8.34 18.19
N GLN A 134 -0.84 7.92 19.11
CA GLN A 134 -1.40 6.56 19.14
C GLN A 134 -2.65 6.43 18.26
N VAL A 135 -3.07 7.52 17.62
CA VAL A 135 -4.23 7.56 16.74
C VAL A 135 -3.78 7.58 15.29
N MET A 136 -4.15 6.52 14.56
CA MET A 136 -3.92 6.39 13.12
C MET A 136 -5.15 6.86 12.34
N LEU A 137 -4.91 7.58 11.25
CA LEU A 137 -5.94 7.93 10.27
C LEU A 137 -5.80 7.05 9.03
N LEU A 138 -6.92 6.65 8.44
CA LEU A 138 -7.01 6.12 7.09
C LEU A 138 -7.75 7.13 6.22
N ASN A 139 -7.08 7.64 5.18
CA ASN A 139 -7.68 8.59 4.25
C ASN A 139 -8.27 9.81 4.97
N GLY A 140 -7.62 10.24 6.06
CA GLY A 140 -8.05 11.35 6.92
C GLY A 140 -9.05 10.99 8.03
N ASN A 141 -9.61 9.77 8.03
CA ASN A 141 -10.59 9.33 9.03
C ASN A 141 -9.93 8.51 10.14
N VAL A 142 -10.32 8.75 11.39
CA VAL A 142 -9.80 8.01 12.55
C VAL A 142 -10.12 6.52 12.42
N LEU A 143 -9.11 5.68 12.60
CA LEU A 143 -9.28 4.25 12.80
C LEU A 143 -9.42 3.96 14.30
N SER A 144 -10.63 3.59 14.70
CA SER A 144 -10.96 3.17 16.06
C SER A 144 -11.92 2.01 16.02
N VAL A 145 -11.76 1.05 16.94
CA VAL A 145 -12.74 -0.02 17.12
C VAL A 145 -14.03 0.53 17.73
N ASN A 146 -15.15 -0.14 17.46
CA ASN A 146 -16.43 0.19 18.13
C ASN A 146 -16.45 -0.35 19.58
N SER A 147 -17.57 -0.17 20.28
CA SER A 147 -17.78 -0.69 21.64
C SER A 147 -17.64 -2.21 21.75
N ASP A 148 -17.89 -2.94 20.67
CA ASP A 148 -17.82 -4.40 20.59
C ASP A 148 -16.41 -4.90 20.25
N GLY A 149 -15.47 -3.98 19.99
CA GLY A 149 -14.09 -4.28 19.60
C GLY A 149 -13.91 -4.58 18.10
N ASP A 150 -14.94 -4.36 17.28
CA ASP A 150 -14.86 -4.59 15.84
C ASP A 150 -13.96 -3.57 15.16
N ILE A 151 -13.14 -4.07 14.23
CA ILE A 151 -12.31 -3.23 13.39
C ILE A 151 -13.19 -2.51 12.35
N PRO A 152 -13.06 -1.18 12.19
CA PRO A 152 -13.83 -0.44 11.20
C PRO A 152 -13.49 -0.89 9.77
N PRO A 153 -14.43 -0.73 8.81
CA PRO A 153 -14.13 -0.97 7.40
C PRO A 153 -12.98 -0.08 6.92
N LEU A 154 -11.98 -0.69 6.28
CA LEU A 154 -10.85 0.03 5.70
C LEU A 154 -11.22 0.46 4.28
N LYS A 155 -11.91 1.60 4.15
CA LYS A 155 -12.44 2.07 2.86
C LYS A 155 -11.34 2.76 2.03
N PRO A 156 -11.14 2.38 0.76
CA PRO A 156 -10.22 3.09 -0.13
C PRO A 156 -10.76 4.45 -0.55
N LEU A 157 -9.86 5.30 -1.03
CA LEU A 157 -10.19 6.37 -1.96
C LEU A 157 -10.07 5.84 -3.39
N TYR A 158 -11.07 6.11 -4.22
CA TYR A 158 -11.01 5.81 -5.65
C TYR A 158 -10.46 7.01 -6.40
N VAL A 159 -9.30 6.84 -7.03
CA VAL A 159 -8.59 7.93 -7.73
C VAL A 159 -8.35 7.52 -9.19
N SER A 160 -8.57 8.43 -10.14
CA SER A 160 -8.29 8.16 -11.55
C SER A 160 -6.81 7.82 -11.75
N SER A 161 -6.51 6.73 -12.46
CA SER A 161 -5.14 6.23 -12.66
C SER A 161 -4.21 7.24 -13.34
N SER A 162 -4.77 8.27 -14.01
CA SER A 162 -4.02 9.37 -14.64
C SER A 162 -3.45 10.38 -13.64
N LYS A 163 -4.04 10.52 -12.45
CA LYS A 163 -3.57 11.46 -11.43
C LYS A 163 -2.33 10.91 -10.71
N PRO A 164 -1.37 11.74 -10.30
CA PRO A 164 -0.27 11.28 -9.46
C PRO A 164 -0.77 10.79 -8.09
N ILE A 165 -0.01 9.87 -7.48
CA ILE A 165 -0.18 9.46 -6.09
C ILE A 165 0.51 10.51 -5.21
N ARG A 166 -0.22 11.15 -4.31
CA ARG A 166 0.33 12.13 -3.36
C ARG A 166 0.73 11.45 -2.06
N ILE A 167 1.99 11.60 -1.66
CA ILE A 167 2.55 10.92 -0.47
C ILE A 167 3.08 12.00 0.46
N VAL A 168 2.30 12.33 1.49
CA VAL A 168 2.60 13.41 2.44
C VAL A 168 3.78 13.04 3.37
N PRO A 169 4.40 14.00 4.08
CA PRO A 169 5.47 13.71 5.04
C PRO A 169 5.06 12.66 6.08
N PHE A 170 6.01 11.84 6.52
CA PHE A 170 5.81 10.80 7.54
C PHE A 170 4.54 9.95 7.37
N SER A 171 4.32 9.47 6.15
CA SER A 171 3.11 8.71 5.81
C SER A 171 3.41 7.40 5.10
N ILE A 172 2.40 6.54 5.08
CA ILE A 172 2.42 5.25 4.39
C ILE A 172 1.22 5.21 3.45
N VAL A 173 1.44 4.80 2.21
CA VAL A 173 0.36 4.69 1.20
C VAL A 173 0.39 3.30 0.60
N PHE A 174 -0.75 2.61 0.66
CA PHE A 174 -1.00 1.44 -0.17
C PHE A 174 -1.88 1.83 -1.34
N PHE A 175 -1.61 1.30 -2.53
CA PHE A 175 -2.52 1.44 -3.65
C PHE A 175 -2.57 0.20 -4.53
N HIS A 176 -3.70 -0.01 -5.19
CA HIS A 176 -4.01 -1.13 -6.06
C HIS A 176 -4.57 -0.66 -7.41
#